data_AF-A0A7V7WN45-F1
#
_entry.id   AF-A0A7V7WN45-F1
#
_cell.length_a   1.000
_cell.length_b   1.000
_cell.length_c   1.000
_cell.angle_alpha   90.00
_cell.angle_beta   90.00
_cell.angle_gamma   90.00
#
_symmetry.space_group_name_H-M   'P 1'
#
loop_
_entity.id
_entity.type
_entity.pdbx_description
1 polymer ?
#
loop_
_entity_poly.entity_id
_entity_poly.type
_entity_poly.pdbx_seq_one_letter_code
_entity_poly.pdbx_strand_id
1 'polypeptide(L)'
;MSAPLPVTLTTVAPSLPVYLRHLATLVVMRFGSDGQVQEMNRGAQRIFRGHSGAGTLPDLGEYLVNPPLAEILALPAQGDPPRVFAGLITLGLPTGLGLSLRAEIFREGSTLLLLGEHDLDELERLGRTLLEVNEELAQTQRELARRNRDLQRAQAELSAQARSDALTGVGNRRLLE
;
A
#
# COMPACT_ATOMS: atom_id res chain seq x y z
N MET A 1 25.44 43.85 43.47
CA MET A 1 25.94 43.18 42.25
C MET A 1 25.11 41.93 42.06
N SER A 2 24.06 42.00 41.22
CA SER A 2 23.14 40.88 41.01
C SER A 2 23.63 40.05 39.83
N ALA A 3 23.92 38.77 40.05
CA ALA A 3 24.30 37.85 38.99
C ALA A 3 23.13 37.67 38.00
N PRO A 4 23.37 37.62 36.68
CA PRO A 4 22.34 37.32 35.72
C PRO A 4 21.95 35.85 35.83
N LEU A 5 20.64 35.58 35.86
CA LEU A 5 20.07 34.24 35.80
C LEU A 5 20.45 33.57 34.46
N PRO A 6 20.70 32.25 34.44
CA PRO A 6 21.00 31.54 33.20
C PRO A 6 19.74 31.50 32.34
N VAL A 7 19.82 32.13 31.16
CA VAL A 7 18.83 31.95 30.09
C VAL A 7 19.03 30.55 29.54
N THR A 8 18.21 29.59 29.97
CA THR A 8 18.06 28.32 29.26
C THR A 8 17.43 28.62 27.91
N LEU A 9 18.27 28.67 26.87
CA LEU A 9 17.81 28.63 25.48
C LEU A 9 17.16 27.27 25.26
N THR A 10 15.86 27.18 25.47
CA THR A 10 15.04 26.08 24.98
C THR A 10 15.15 26.10 23.46
N THR A 11 16.02 25.26 22.90
CA THR A 11 16.16 25.07 21.47
C THR A 11 14.89 24.38 20.98
N VAL A 12 13.85 25.18 20.69
CA VAL A 12 12.65 24.71 20.00
C VAL A 12 13.11 24.29 18.61
N ALA A 13 13.08 22.99 18.32
CA ALA A 13 13.37 22.49 16.97
C ALA A 13 12.48 23.24 15.97
N PRO A 14 13.02 23.72 14.84
CA PRO A 14 12.25 24.49 13.90
C PRO A 14 11.06 23.67 13.38
N SER A 15 9.86 24.22 13.54
CA SER A 15 8.63 23.65 12.97
C SER A 15 8.76 23.48 11.45
N LEU A 16 8.02 22.54 10.86
CA LEU A 16 8.05 22.30 9.42
C LEU A 16 7.75 23.59 8.66
N PRO A 17 8.58 23.98 7.68
CA PRO A 17 8.35 25.16 6.85
C PRO A 17 6.97 25.13 6.21
N VAL A 18 6.30 26.29 6.18
CA VAL A 18 4.90 26.42 5.73
C VAL A 18 4.68 25.85 4.33
N TYR A 19 5.64 26.02 3.42
CA TYR A 19 5.55 25.52 2.05
C TYR A 19 5.51 23.99 1.97
N LEU A 20 6.11 23.25 2.92
CA LEU A 20 6.04 21.79 2.94
C LEU A 20 4.71 21.27 3.47
N ARG A 21 4.01 22.03 4.31
CA ARG A 21 2.79 21.59 5.01
C ARG A 21 1.66 21.19 4.05
N HIS A 22 1.58 21.85 2.89
CA HIS A 22 0.48 21.67 1.94
C HIS A 22 0.78 20.65 0.82
N LEU A 23 2.02 20.22 0.66
CA LEU A 23 2.40 19.25 -0.37
C LEU A 23 1.77 17.89 -0.09
N ALA A 24 1.24 17.26 -1.14
CA ALA A 24 0.50 16.01 -1.03
C ALA A 24 1.22 14.80 -1.62
N THR A 25 2.25 15.03 -2.44
CA THR A 25 3.07 13.97 -3.08
C THR A 25 4.30 13.64 -2.24
N LEU A 26 4.91 14.66 -1.62
CA LEU A 26 5.96 14.48 -0.64
C LEU A 26 5.35 14.12 0.72
N VAL A 27 5.96 13.13 1.37
CA VAL A 27 5.71 12.71 2.73
C VAL A 27 6.77 13.36 3.60
N VAL A 28 6.35 14.24 4.50
CA VAL A 28 7.26 14.91 5.44
C VAL A 28 6.76 14.70 6.85
N MET A 29 7.61 14.16 7.71
CA MET A 29 7.29 13.92 9.12
C MET A 29 8.47 14.25 10.02
N ARG A 30 8.17 14.87 11.15
CA ARG A 30 9.11 15.02 12.26
C ARG A 30 8.67 14.10 13.38
N PHE A 31 9.57 13.31 13.92
CA PHE A 31 9.28 12.35 14.98
C PHE A 31 10.45 12.23 15.97
N GLY A 32 10.14 11.79 17.18
CA GLY A 32 11.14 11.54 18.22
C GLY A 32 11.88 10.22 18.01
N SER A 33 12.93 9.98 18.80
CA SER A 33 13.60 8.68 18.86
C SER A 33 12.71 7.56 19.43
N ASP A 34 11.60 7.92 20.05
CA ASP A 34 10.55 7.02 20.51
C ASP A 34 9.55 6.63 19.41
N GLY A 35 9.68 7.20 18.20
CA GLY A 35 8.76 6.96 17.08
C GLY A 35 7.54 7.89 17.06
N GLN A 36 7.31 8.65 18.14
CA GLN A 36 6.15 9.52 18.24
C GLN A 36 6.24 10.67 17.23
N VAL A 37 5.25 10.76 16.34
CA VAL A 37 5.18 11.84 15.36
C VAL A 37 4.81 13.14 16.06
N GLN A 38 5.58 14.19 15.79
CA GLN A 38 5.42 15.53 16.34
C GLN A 38 4.78 16.48 15.33
N GLU A 39 5.18 16.36 14.06
CA GLU A 39 4.61 17.15 12.96
C GLU A 39 4.56 16.31 11.69
N MET A 40 3.55 16.56 10.84
CA MET A 40 3.41 15.91 9.56
C MET A 40 2.74 16.83 8.53
N ASN A 41 3.19 16.75 7.29
CA ASN A 41 2.56 17.49 6.20
C ASN A 41 1.28 16.80 5.67
N ARG A 42 0.60 17.44 4.72
CA ARG A 42 -0.61 16.89 4.09
C ARG A 42 -0.38 15.52 3.44
N GLY A 43 0.77 15.29 2.80
CA GLY A 43 1.12 14.00 2.21
C GLY A 43 1.16 12.89 3.25
N ALA A 44 1.91 13.08 4.33
CA ALA A 44 1.97 12.16 5.45
C ALA A 44 0.60 11.93 6.10
N GLN A 45 -0.19 12.99 6.32
CA GLN A 45 -1.56 12.86 6.85
C GLN A 45 -2.44 11.94 6.00
N ARG A 46 -2.27 11.90 4.68
CA ARG A 46 -3.08 11.01 3.81
C ARG A 46 -2.81 9.53 4.05
N ILE A 47 -1.59 9.18 4.43
CA ILE A 47 -1.20 7.78 4.72
C ILE A 47 -1.90 7.30 5.99
N PHE A 48 -1.92 8.13 7.03
CA PHE A 48 -2.46 7.75 8.35
C PHE A 48 -3.95 8.09 8.54
N ARG A 49 -4.59 8.74 7.56
CA ARG A 49 -6.03 9.05 7.60
C ARG A 49 -6.86 7.78 7.83
N GLY A 50 -7.69 7.81 8.88
CA GLY A 50 -8.55 6.68 9.27
C GLY A 50 -7.88 5.63 10.15
N HIS A 51 -6.57 5.74 10.40
CA HIS A 51 -5.79 4.77 11.19
C HIS A 51 -5.32 5.34 12.53
N SER A 52 -5.30 6.66 12.68
CA SER A 52 -5.04 7.33 13.97
C SER A 52 -6.36 7.62 14.69
N GLY A 53 -6.42 7.31 15.99
CA GLY A 53 -7.54 7.73 16.85
C GLY A 53 -7.74 9.25 16.79
N ALA A 54 -9.00 9.70 16.88
CA ALA A 54 -9.38 11.09 16.64
C ALA A 54 -8.50 12.07 17.46
N GLY A 55 -7.60 12.79 16.76
CA GLY A 55 -6.79 13.86 17.34
C GLY A 55 -5.37 13.48 17.80
N THR A 56 -5.00 12.20 17.76
CA THR A 56 -3.66 11.76 18.18
C THR A 56 -2.77 11.53 16.95
N LEU A 57 -1.53 12.05 16.98
CA LEU A 57 -0.53 11.72 15.97
C LEU A 57 -0.10 10.24 16.13
N PRO A 58 0.19 9.52 15.03
CA PRO A 58 0.58 8.13 15.09
C PRO A 58 1.99 7.95 15.69
N ASP A 59 2.25 6.77 16.22
CA ASP A 59 3.60 6.29 16.47
C ASP A 59 4.17 5.70 15.19
N LEU A 60 5.08 6.43 14.52
CA LEU A 60 5.71 5.95 13.28
C LEU A 60 6.50 4.65 13.50
N GLY A 61 7.02 4.42 14.71
CA GLY A 61 7.76 3.22 15.06
C GLY A 61 6.93 1.94 14.91
N GLU A 62 5.63 2.00 15.16
CA GLU A 62 4.71 0.86 14.99
C GLU A 62 4.44 0.52 13.52
N TYR A 63 4.54 1.52 12.63
CA TYR A 63 4.28 1.33 11.20
C TYR A 63 5.55 0.99 10.41
N LEU A 64 6.75 1.33 10.90
CA LEU A 64 8.01 1.04 10.20
C LEU A 64 8.34 -0.47 10.25
N VAL A 65 8.08 -1.17 9.15
CA VAL A 65 8.34 -2.61 9.02
C VAL A 65 9.73 -2.88 8.48
N ASN A 66 10.18 -2.10 7.50
CA ASN A 66 11.48 -2.31 6.86
C ASN A 66 12.09 -0.98 6.38
N PRO A 67 13.26 -0.57 6.89
CA PRO A 67 13.87 -1.05 8.12
C PRO A 67 13.03 -0.64 9.35
N PRO A 68 13.06 -1.42 10.45
CA PRO A 68 12.42 -1.02 11.70
C PRO A 68 13.12 0.18 12.33
N LEU A 69 12.40 0.94 13.16
CA LEU A 69 12.91 2.17 13.77
C LEU A 69 14.24 1.96 14.54
N ALA A 70 14.36 0.85 15.28
CA ALA A 70 15.57 0.54 16.04
C ALA A 70 16.83 0.46 15.16
N GLU A 71 16.70 -0.07 13.94
CA GLU A 71 17.81 -0.16 12.98
C GLU A 71 18.17 1.23 12.45
N ILE A 72 17.17 2.04 12.09
CA ILE A 72 17.39 3.44 11.67
C ILE A 72 18.13 4.21 12.77
N LEU A 73 17.71 4.06 14.04
CA LEU A 73 18.31 4.78 15.16
C LEU A 73 19.77 4.38 15.42
N ALA A 74 20.12 3.12 15.15
CA ALA A 74 21.48 2.60 15.31
C ALA A 74 22.45 3.08 14.22
N LEU A 75 21.95 3.57 13.09
CA LEU A 75 22.79 4.07 12.00
C LEU A 75 23.48 5.38 12.38
N PRO A 76 24.78 5.53 12.05
CA PRO A 76 25.50 6.78 12.27
C PRO A 76 24.98 7.86 11.32
N ALA A 77 24.77 9.06 11.84
CA ALA A 77 24.46 10.22 11.00
C ALA A 77 25.72 10.67 10.23
N GLN A 78 25.60 10.91 8.93
CA GLN A 78 26.70 11.30 8.05
C GLN A 78 26.31 12.52 7.19
N GLY A 79 27.29 13.36 6.87
CA GLY A 79 27.09 14.55 6.03
C GLY A 79 26.53 15.77 6.78
N ASP A 80 26.26 16.83 6.00
CA ASP A 80 25.63 18.07 6.46
C ASP A 80 24.53 18.45 5.45
N PRO A 81 23.23 18.38 5.81
CA PRO A 81 22.71 18.03 7.13
C PRO A 81 22.94 16.55 7.53
N PRO A 82 22.91 16.21 8.83
CA PRO A 82 23.26 14.88 9.31
C PRO A 82 22.22 13.84 8.87
N ARG A 83 22.54 13.06 7.84
CA ARG A 83 21.64 12.04 7.29
C ARG A 83 21.91 10.68 7.92
N VAL A 84 20.85 10.03 8.42
CA VAL A 84 20.88 8.74 9.11
C VAL A 84 20.55 7.60 8.15
N PHE A 85 19.60 7.83 7.25
CA PHE A 85 19.11 6.80 6.33
C PHE A 85 18.78 7.42 4.97
N ALA A 86 19.00 6.65 3.90
CA ALA A 86 18.55 6.95 2.55
C ALA A 86 18.25 5.63 1.83
N GLY A 87 17.02 5.46 1.35
CA GLY A 87 16.61 4.22 0.70
C GLY A 87 15.11 4.02 0.69
N LEU A 88 14.68 2.77 0.52
CA LEU A 88 13.27 2.41 0.62
C LEU A 88 12.91 2.14 2.08
N ILE A 89 11.77 2.67 2.50
CA ILE A 89 11.09 2.30 3.74
C ILE A 89 9.73 1.68 3.40
N THR A 90 9.31 0.69 4.17
CA THR A 90 7.99 0.08 4.07
C THR A 90 7.21 0.34 5.34
N LEU A 91 6.06 0.99 5.19
CA LEU A 91 5.09 1.21 6.25
C LEU A 91 4.04 0.10 6.22
N GLY A 92 3.91 -0.67 7.29
CA GLY A 92 2.84 -1.66 7.44
C GLY A 92 1.59 -0.99 7.99
N LEU A 93 0.54 -0.88 7.18
CA LEU A 93 -0.72 -0.24 7.61
C LEU A 93 -1.66 -1.27 8.25
N PRO A 94 -2.59 -0.84 9.14
CA PRO A 94 -3.51 -1.74 9.83
C PRO A 94 -4.48 -2.48 8.90
N THR A 95 -4.62 -2.02 7.65
CA THR A 95 -5.37 -2.69 6.58
C THR A 95 -4.71 -3.98 6.11
N GLY A 96 -3.47 -4.27 6.53
CA GLY A 96 -2.65 -5.37 6.03
C GLY A 96 -1.92 -5.03 4.72
N LEU A 97 -2.09 -3.83 4.18
CA LEU A 97 -1.35 -3.34 3.02
C LEU A 97 -0.05 -2.66 3.47
N GLY A 98 1.06 -2.99 2.80
CA GLY A 98 2.31 -2.25 2.92
C GLY A 98 2.33 -1.05 1.98
N LEU A 99 2.93 0.05 2.42
CA LEU A 99 3.22 1.22 1.59
C LEU A 99 4.73 1.44 1.55
N SER A 100 5.33 1.37 0.37
CA SER A 100 6.75 1.70 0.19
C SER A 100 6.94 3.18 -0.15
N LEU A 101 7.92 3.80 0.49
CA LEU A 101 8.36 5.16 0.21
C LEU A 101 9.86 5.14 -0.06
N ARG A 102 10.32 5.89 -1.05
CA ARG A 102 11.74 6.24 -1.14
C ARG A 102 11.95 7.44 -0.22
N ALA A 103 12.75 7.26 0.82
CA ALA A 103 12.89 8.22 1.90
C ALA A 103 14.35 8.47 2.29
N GLU A 104 14.57 9.68 2.77
CA GLU A 104 15.76 10.11 3.49
C GLU A 104 15.35 10.53 4.91
N ILE A 105 16.16 10.15 5.89
CA ILE A 105 15.95 10.49 7.29
C ILE A 105 17.15 11.27 7.79
N PHE A 106 16.89 12.46 8.33
CA PHE A 106 17.89 13.36 8.87
C PHE A 106 17.76 13.49 10.38
N ARG A 107 18.87 13.66 11.08
CA ARG A 107 18.92 13.86 12.54
C ARG A 107 19.03 15.35 12.83
N GLU A 108 18.06 15.87 13.57
CA GLU A 108 18.01 17.25 14.04
C GLU A 108 17.92 17.25 15.57
N GLY A 109 19.09 17.20 16.23
CA GLY A 109 19.18 17.07 17.69
C GLY A 109 18.58 15.76 18.19
N SER A 110 17.55 15.84 19.03
CA SER A 110 16.80 14.68 19.55
C SER A 110 15.65 14.23 18.64
N THR A 111 15.44 14.90 17.51
CA THR A 111 14.36 14.59 16.56
C THR A 111 14.91 14.08 15.24
N LEU A 112 14.05 13.39 14.50
CA LEU A 112 14.32 12.90 13.15
C LEU A 112 13.35 13.57 12.18
N LEU A 113 13.84 13.92 11.01
CA LEU A 113 13.07 14.44 9.89
C LEU A 113 13.07 13.39 8.79
N LEU A 114 11.90 12.84 8.48
CA LEU A 114 11.68 11.98 7.32
C LEU A 114 11.18 12.83 6.16
N LEU A 115 11.86 12.69 5.04
CA LEU A 115 11.48 13.20 3.73
C LEU A 115 11.34 12.01 2.80
N GLY A 116 10.15 11.78 2.27
CA GLY A 116 9.92 10.67 1.36
C GLY A 116 9.01 11.02 0.22
N GLU A 117 9.10 10.22 -0.83
CA GLU A 117 8.19 10.21 -1.96
C GLU A 117 7.60 8.82 -2.14
N HIS A 118 6.42 8.77 -2.74
CA HIS A 118 5.84 7.49 -3.13
C HIS A 118 6.76 6.79 -4.13
N ASP A 119 6.95 5.48 -3.94
CA ASP A 119 7.65 4.67 -4.93
C ASP A 119 6.78 4.55 -6.20
N LEU A 120 7.05 5.42 -7.17
CA LEU A 120 6.32 5.46 -8.44
C LEU A 120 6.52 4.16 -9.23
N ASP A 121 7.65 3.48 -9.07
CA ASP A 121 7.92 2.21 -9.74
C ASP A 121 6.96 1.12 -9.23
N GLU A 122 6.65 1.11 -7.93
CA GLU A 122 5.65 0.20 -7.35
C GLU A 122 4.24 0.51 -7.85
N LEU A 123 3.90 1.79 -7.98
CA LEU A 123 2.59 2.21 -8.51
C LEU A 123 2.42 1.83 -9.98
N GLU A 124 3.46 2.01 -10.81
CA GLU A 124 3.46 1.57 -12.20
C GLU A 124 3.35 0.06 -12.32
N ARG A 125 4.04 -0.68 -11.43
CA ARG A 125 3.95 -2.15 -11.39
C ARG A 125 2.52 -2.61 -11.08
N LEU A 126 1.88 -2.04 -10.05
CA LEU A 126 0.49 -2.34 -9.74
C LEU A 126 -0.45 -2.02 -10.91
N GLY A 127 -0.23 -0.89 -11.59
CA GLY A 127 -1.01 -0.51 -12.77
C GLY A 127 -0.93 -1.56 -13.88
N ARG A 128 0.26 -2.08 -14.16
CA ARG A 128 0.47 -3.15 -15.15
C ARG A 128 -0.20 -4.45 -14.73
N THR A 129 -0.02 -4.88 -13.48
CA THR A 129 -0.66 -6.11 -12.97
C THR A 129 -2.19 -6.02 -13.04
N LEU A 130 -2.79 -4.86 -12.75
CA LEU A 130 -4.23 -4.68 -12.89
C LEU A 130 -4.71 -4.82 -14.34
N LEU A 131 -3.92 -4.33 -15.31
CA LEU A 131 -4.23 -4.50 -16.73
C LEU A 131 -4.14 -5.97 -17.13
N GLU A 132 -3.08 -6.67 -16.75
CA GLU A 132 -2.88 -8.09 -17.02
C GLU A 132 -4.03 -8.94 -16.47
N VAL A 133 -4.42 -8.72 -15.21
CA VAL A 133 -5.54 -9.43 -14.57
C VAL A 133 -6.86 -9.12 -15.27
N ASN A 134 -7.06 -7.88 -15.72
CA ASN A 134 -8.27 -7.51 -16.45
C ASN A 134 -8.36 -8.23 -17.81
N GLU A 135 -7.23 -8.32 -18.52
CA GLU A 135 -7.13 -9.05 -19.77
C GLU A 135 -7.41 -10.55 -19.59
N GLU A 136 -6.83 -11.17 -18.55
CA GLU A 136 -7.05 -12.58 -18.21
C GLU A 136 -8.53 -12.83 -17.85
N LEU A 137 -9.14 -11.93 -17.07
CA LEU A 137 -10.56 -12.00 -16.73
C LEU A 137 -11.43 -11.92 -17.99
N ALA A 138 -11.15 -10.98 -18.89
CA ALA A 138 -11.90 -10.81 -20.14
C ALA A 138 -11.72 -12.00 -21.08
N GLN A 139 -10.56 -12.66 -21.08
CA GLN A 139 -10.31 -13.88 -21.84
C GLN A 139 -11.10 -15.06 -21.26
N THR A 140 -11.04 -15.24 -19.94
CA THR A 140 -11.75 -16.29 -19.21
C THR A 140 -13.27 -16.18 -19.41
N GLN A 141 -13.83 -14.97 -19.33
CA GLN A 141 -15.25 -14.74 -19.60
C GLN A 141 -15.64 -15.08 -21.05
N ARG A 142 -14.80 -14.74 -22.02
CA ARG A 142 -15.01 -15.10 -23.43
C ARG A 142 -14.99 -16.61 -23.65
N GLU A 143 -14.08 -17.32 -22.98
CA GLU A 143 -14.00 -18.77 -23.05
C GLU A 143 -15.22 -19.44 -22.40
N LEU A 144 -15.64 -18.98 -21.20
CA LEU A 144 -16.86 -19.45 -20.55
C LEU A 144 -18.09 -19.26 -21.43
N ALA A 145 -18.23 -18.09 -22.08
CA ALA A 145 -19.33 -17.82 -23.00
C ALA A 145 -19.31 -18.70 -24.25
N ARG A 146 -18.12 -19.15 -24.71
CA ARG A 146 -18.01 -20.13 -25.82
C ARG A 146 -18.42 -21.52 -25.35
N ARG A 147 -17.82 -22.00 -24.25
CA ARG A 147 -18.14 -23.33 -23.67
C ARG A 147 -19.62 -23.49 -23.36
N ASN A 148 -20.26 -22.45 -22.82
CA ASN A 148 -21.69 -22.48 -22.52
C ASN A 148 -22.53 -22.62 -23.80
N ARG A 149 -22.18 -21.90 -24.87
CA ARG A 149 -22.85 -22.04 -26.18
C ARG A 149 -22.66 -23.43 -26.78
N ASP A 150 -21.46 -24.01 -26.66
CA ASP A 150 -21.18 -25.35 -27.18
C ASP A 150 -21.94 -26.42 -26.39
N LEU A 151 -22.04 -26.28 -25.06
CA LEU A 151 -22.86 -27.15 -24.22
C LEU A 151 -24.34 -27.06 -24.59
N GLN A 152 -24.87 -25.86 -24.79
CA GLN A 152 -26.27 -25.66 -25.21
C GLN A 152 -26.57 -26.33 -26.55
N ARG A 153 -25.64 -26.26 -27.51
CA ARG A 153 -25.76 -26.94 -28.81
C ARG A 153 -25.77 -28.46 -28.64
N ALA A 154 -24.82 -29.02 -27.90
CA ALA A 154 -24.75 -30.45 -27.65
C ALA A 154 -26.01 -30.97 -26.93
N GLN A 155 -26.54 -30.21 -25.96
CA GLN A 155 -27.79 -30.54 -25.29
C GLN A 155 -28.99 -30.55 -26.25
N ALA A 156 -29.05 -29.57 -27.15
CA ALA A 156 -30.11 -29.50 -28.16
C ALA A 156 -30.04 -30.68 -29.14
N GLU A 157 -28.83 -31.07 -29.57
CA GLU A 157 -28.60 -32.22 -30.46
C GLU A 157 -29.01 -33.54 -29.79
N LEU A 158 -28.58 -33.78 -28.54
CA LEU A 158 -28.98 -34.96 -27.76
C LEU A 158 -30.50 -35.02 -27.57
N SER A 159 -31.12 -33.87 -27.28
CA SER A 159 -32.58 -33.78 -27.13
C SER A 159 -33.31 -34.08 -28.44
N ALA A 160 -32.77 -33.65 -29.58
CA ALA A 160 -33.33 -33.92 -30.90
C ALA A 160 -33.21 -35.41 -31.27
N GLN A 161 -32.06 -36.03 -31.01
CA GLN A 161 -31.84 -37.47 -31.21
C GLN A 161 -32.78 -38.32 -30.34
N ALA A 162 -32.92 -37.98 -29.06
CA ALA A 162 -33.83 -38.70 -28.16
C ALA A 162 -35.30 -38.65 -28.62
N ARG A 163 -35.75 -37.51 -29.17
CA ARG A 163 -37.10 -37.40 -29.75
C ARG A 163 -37.26 -38.21 -31.03
N SER A 164 -36.21 -38.24 -31.87
CA SER A 164 -36.18 -39.06 -33.09
C SER A 164 -36.29 -40.55 -32.78
N ASP A 165 -35.54 -41.05 -31.79
CA ASP A 165 -35.58 -42.47 -31.39
C ASP A 165 -36.93 -42.88 -30.78
N ALA A 166 -37.60 -41.98 -30.06
CA ALA A 166 -38.96 -42.21 -29.56
C ALA A 166 -39.99 -42.37 -30.69
N LEU A 167 -39.77 -41.73 -31.85
CA LEU A 167 -40.65 -41.80 -33.02
C LEU A 167 -40.38 -43.01 -33.93
N THR A 168 -39.16 -43.58 -33.89
CA THR A 168 -38.80 -44.75 -34.72
C THR A 168 -39.05 -46.09 -34.02
N GLY A 169 -39.28 -46.12 -32.70
CA GLY A 169 -39.78 -47.29 -31.97
C GLY A 169 -38.83 -48.50 -31.94
N VAL A 170 -37.58 -48.35 -32.39
CA VAL A 170 -36.63 -49.47 -32.56
C VAL A 170 -35.96 -49.88 -31.24
N GLY A 171 -35.93 -48.98 -30.24
CA GLY A 171 -35.21 -49.18 -28.98
C GLY A 171 -35.81 -50.22 -28.02
N ASN A 172 -37.14 -50.38 -27.99
CA ASN A 172 -37.79 -51.27 -27.01
C ASN A 172 -37.74 -52.77 -27.36
N ARG A 173 -37.18 -53.16 -28.52
CA ARG A 173 -37.21 -54.56 -28.98
C ARG A 173 -36.02 -55.40 -28.49
N ARG A 174 -35.00 -54.81 -27.87
CA ARG A 174 -33.79 -55.52 -27.40
C ARG A 174 -33.80 -55.92 -25.91
N LEU A 175 -34.89 -55.66 -25.18
CA LEU A 175 -34.98 -55.90 -23.72
C LEU A 175 -35.94 -57.04 -23.35
N LEU A 176 -36.42 -57.83 -24.33
CA LEU A 176 -37.39 -58.91 -24.14
C LEU A 176 -36.88 -60.32 -24.49
N GLU A 177 -35.56 -60.52 -24.63
CA GLU A 177 -34.96 -61.88 -24.71
C GLU A 177 -34.21 -62.22 -23.43
#